data_AF-A0A8I2FY86-F1
#
_entry.id   AF-A0A8I2FY86-F1
#
_cell.length_a   1.000
_cell.length_b   1.000
_cell.length_c   1.000
_cell.angle_alpha   90.00
_cell.angle_beta   90.00
_cell.angle_gamma   90.00
#
_symmetry.space_group_name_H-M   'P 1'
#
loop_
_entity.id
_entity.type
_entity.pdbx_description
1 polymer ?
#
loop_
_entity_poly.entity_id
_entity_poly.type
_entity_poly.pdbx_seq_one_letter_code
_entity_poly.pdbx_strand_id
1 'polypeptide(L)'
;MSQIEFVESLVKPLVQSGVYKDEASALKAIVIDYIDRKKTEYDDIISRFEKKYKRDFKTFTKDIANRATVEIEDDWMEWKGAIEMRKG
;
A
#
# COMPACT_ATOMS: atom_id res chain seq x y z
N MET A 1 6.82 -7.77 -31.16
CA MET A 1 6.55 -6.65 -30.25
C MET A 1 7.34 -6.89 -28.98
N SER A 2 8.18 -5.93 -28.59
CA SER A 2 8.97 -6.00 -27.37
C SER A 2 8.12 -5.68 -26.14
N GLN A 3 8.63 -6.00 -24.94
CA GLN A 3 7.95 -5.63 -23.68
C GLN A 3 7.81 -4.11 -23.52
N ILE A 4 8.79 -3.35 -24.00
CA ILE A 4 8.77 -1.88 -23.95
C ILE A 4 7.68 -1.33 -24.88
N GLU A 5 7.63 -1.82 -26.12
CA GLU A 5 6.60 -1.43 -27.10
C GLU A 5 5.19 -1.76 -26.60
N PHE A 6 5.03 -2.86 -25.87
CA PHE A 6 3.75 -3.21 -25.26
C PHE A 6 3.35 -2.20 -24.18
N VAL A 7 4.24 -1.85 -23.25
CA VAL A 7 3.94 -0.87 -22.19
C VAL A 7 3.63 0.51 -22.78
N GLU A 8 4.39 0.94 -23.79
CA GLU A 8 4.10 2.19 -24.53
C GLU A 8 2.70 2.16 -25.15
N SER A 9 2.29 1.04 -25.75
CA SER A 9 0.97 0.89 -26.34
C SER A 9 -0.18 1.04 -25.32
N LEU A 10 0.05 0.71 -24.04
CA LEU A 10 -0.95 0.84 -22.97
C LEU A 10 -1.16 2.29 -22.55
N VAL A 11 -0.10 3.11 -22.56
CA VAL A 11 -0.17 4.51 -22.07
C VAL A 11 -0.42 5.52 -23.21
N LYS A 12 -0.12 5.15 -24.45
CA LYS A 12 -0.33 6.00 -25.64
C LYS A 12 -1.73 6.61 -25.77
N PRO A 13 -2.84 5.91 -25.47
CA PRO A 13 -4.18 6.51 -25.52
C PRO A 13 -4.35 7.70 -24.56
N LEU A 14 -3.62 7.72 -23.44
CA LEU A 14 -3.67 8.81 -22.46
C LEU A 14 -2.93 10.06 -22.94
N VAL A 15 -1.92 9.89 -23.79
CA VAL A 15 -1.23 10.99 -24.48
C VAL A 15 -2.11 11.51 -25.62
N GLN A 16 -2.67 10.61 -26.43
CA GLN A 16 -3.53 10.97 -27.57
C GLN A 16 -4.81 11.70 -27.17
N SER A 17 -5.34 11.43 -25.98
CA SER A 17 -6.48 12.15 -25.41
C SER A 17 -6.12 13.51 -24.81
N GLY A 18 -4.83 13.88 -24.80
CA GLY A 18 -4.34 15.14 -24.25
C GLY A 18 -4.29 15.20 -22.72
N VAL A 19 -4.50 14.08 -22.02
CA VAL A 19 -4.45 14.00 -20.55
C VAL A 19 -3.02 14.14 -20.04
N TYR A 20 -2.06 13.55 -20.77
CA TYR A 20 -0.63 13.61 -20.45
C TYR A 20 0.19 14.12 -21.63
N LYS A 21 1.34 14.73 -21.30
CA LYS A 21 2.27 15.31 -22.28
C LYS A 21 2.97 14.25 -23.12
N ASP A 22 3.36 13.16 -22.48
CA ASP A 22 4.15 12.07 -23.05
C ASP A 22 3.94 10.77 -22.24
N GLU A 23 4.33 9.64 -22.82
CA GLU A 23 4.14 8.30 -22.27
C GLU A 23 4.85 8.14 -20.91
N ALA A 24 6.01 8.78 -20.73
CA ALA A 24 6.77 8.73 -19.49
C ALA A 24 6.02 9.44 -18.35
N SER A 25 5.45 10.61 -18.60
CA SER A 25 4.62 11.34 -17.63
C SER A 25 3.36 10.58 -17.26
N ALA A 26 2.70 9.93 -18.22
CA ALA A 26 1.55 9.07 -17.99
C ALA A 26 1.91 7.86 -17.11
N LEU A 27 2.97 7.13 -17.46
CA LEU A 27 3.42 5.98 -16.69
C LEU A 27 3.82 6.37 -15.26
N LYS A 28 4.56 7.47 -15.10
CA LYS A 28 4.94 7.99 -13.77
C LYS A 28 3.72 8.30 -12.92
N ALA A 29 2.70 8.96 -13.48
CA ALA A 29 1.48 9.29 -12.76
C ALA A 29 0.72 8.04 -12.31
N ILE A 30 0.60 7.03 -13.19
CA ILE A 30 -0.05 5.74 -12.86
C ILE A 30 0.68 5.03 -11.72
N VAL A 31 2.01 4.97 -11.79
CA VAL A 31 2.82 4.31 -10.75
C VAL A 31 2.70 5.05 -9.41
N ILE A 32 2.73 6.39 -9.41
CA ILE A 32 2.55 7.18 -8.20
C ILE A 32 1.16 6.95 -7.60
N ASP A 33 0.10 7.02 -8.41
CA ASP A 33 -1.28 6.77 -7.96
C ASP A 33 -1.43 5.35 -7.38
N TYR A 34 -0.81 4.34 -8.00
CA TYR A 34 -0.79 2.99 -7.44
C TYR A 34 -0.10 2.92 -6.06
N ILE A 35 1.06 3.57 -5.92
CA ILE A 35 1.80 3.61 -4.64
C ILE A 35 0.97 4.34 -3.57
N ASP A 36 0.35 5.46 -3.90
CA ASP A 36 -0.45 6.24 -2.97
C ASP A 36 -1.71 5.48 -2.51
N ARG A 37 -2.36 4.75 -3.42
CA ARG A 37 -3.46 3.83 -3.07
C ARG A 37 -3.00 2.73 -2.12
N LYS A 38 -1.82 2.14 -2.38
CA LYS A 38 -1.27 1.11 -1.50
C LYS A 38 -0.92 1.64 -0.12
N LYS A 39 -0.34 2.84 -0.03
CA LYS A 39 -0.11 3.51 1.26
C LYS A 39 -1.43 3.74 2.00
N THR A 40 -2.45 4.23 1.31
CA THR A 40 -3.78 4.44 1.90
C THR A 40 -4.37 3.13 2.45
N GLU A 41 -4.25 2.02 1.71
CA GLU A 41 -4.69 0.69 2.16
C GLU A 41 -3.97 0.25 3.45
N TYR A 42 -2.66 0.46 3.54
CA TYR A 42 -1.91 0.15 4.76
C TYR A 42 -2.27 1.07 5.92
N ASP A 43 -2.54 2.34 5.65
CA ASP A 43 -2.99 3.32 6.64
C ASP A 43 -4.34 2.92 7.24
N ASP A 44 -5.25 2.42 6.39
CA ASP A 44 -6.56 1.93 6.82
C ASP A 44 -6.43 0.68 7.70
N ILE A 45 -5.54 -0.26 7.34
CA ILE A 45 -5.25 -1.46 8.16
C ILE A 45 -4.69 -1.04 9.53
N ILE A 46 -3.70 -0.14 9.55
CA ILE A 46 -3.10 0.38 10.78
C ILE A 46 -4.18 1.04 11.65
N SER A 47 -4.97 1.95 11.08
CA SER A 47 -6.02 2.67 11.81
C SER A 47 -7.11 1.73 12.34
N ARG A 48 -7.47 0.70 11.56
CA ARG A 48 -8.44 -0.33 11.99
C ARG A 48 -7.96 -1.04 13.25
N PHE A 49 -6.69 -1.42 13.32
CA PHE A 49 -6.16 -2.11 14.49
C PHE A 49 -5.92 -1.18 15.69
N GLU A 50 -5.47 0.06 15.46
CA GLU A 50 -5.40 1.07 16.51
C GLU A 50 -6.77 1.30 17.16
N LYS A 51 -7.84 1.32 16.35
CA LYS A 51 -9.23 1.43 16.84
C LYS A 51 -9.70 0.15 17.55
N LYS A 52 -9.42 -1.03 16.98
CA LYS A 52 -9.80 -2.34 17.56
C LYS A 52 -9.21 -2.53 18.95
N TYR A 53 -7.92 -2.21 19.11
CA TYR A 53 -7.17 -2.43 20.35
C TYR A 53 -7.08 -1.19 21.25
N LYS A 54 -7.50 -0.03 20.77
CA LYS A 54 -7.48 1.28 21.47
C LYS A 54 -6.09 1.65 22.00
N ARG A 55 -5.04 1.26 21.27
CA ARG A 55 -3.63 1.44 21.62
C ARG A 55 -2.82 1.59 20.34
N ASP A 56 -1.63 2.18 20.42
CA ASP A 56 -0.66 2.14 19.34
C ASP A 56 -0.02 0.74 19.23
N PHE A 57 0.55 0.43 18.07
CA PHE A 57 1.14 -0.88 17.77
C PHE A 57 2.25 -1.28 18.77
N LYS A 58 3.07 -0.33 19.22
CA LYS A 58 4.21 -0.61 20.11
C LYS A 58 3.71 -0.96 21.51
N THR A 59 2.71 -0.26 22.01
CA THR A 59 2.07 -0.57 23.29
C THR A 59 1.37 -1.93 23.19
N PHE A 60 0.55 -2.14 22.16
CA PHE A 60 -0.13 -3.42 21.92
C PHE A 60 0.83 -4.60 21.87
N THR A 61 1.93 -4.51 21.12
CA THR A 61 2.96 -5.55 21.00
C THR A 61 3.55 -5.96 22.35
N LYS A 62 3.78 -4.99 23.25
CA LYS A 62 4.30 -5.28 24.59
C LYS A 62 3.29 -6.01 25.47
N ASP A 63 2.01 -5.65 25.35
CA ASP A 63 0.95 -6.19 26.19
C ASP A 63 0.69 -7.67 25.90
N ILE A 64 0.69 -8.03 24.62
CA ILE A 64 0.38 -9.39 24.16
C ILE A 64 1.58 -10.35 24.25
N ALA A 65 2.77 -9.83 24.56
CA ALA A 65 3.98 -10.64 24.66
C ALA A 65 3.79 -11.82 25.62
N ASN A 66 4.06 -13.03 25.13
CA ASN A 66 3.89 -14.31 25.83
C ASN A 66 2.46 -14.61 26.31
N ARG A 67 1.45 -13.88 25.80
CA ARG A 67 0.05 -13.94 26.24
C ARG A 67 -0.95 -13.89 25.08
N ALA A 68 -0.48 -13.84 23.84
CA ALA A 68 -1.33 -13.79 22.65
C ALA A 68 -2.03 -15.13 22.40
N THR A 69 -3.31 -15.06 22.03
CA THR A 69 -3.97 -16.16 21.34
C THR A 69 -3.57 -16.14 19.87
N VAL A 70 -3.90 -17.20 19.13
CA VAL A 70 -3.64 -17.30 17.68
C VAL A 70 -4.29 -16.13 16.93
N GLU A 71 -5.51 -15.75 17.29
CA GLU A 71 -6.23 -14.66 16.64
C GLU A 71 -5.55 -13.29 16.88
N ILE A 72 -5.00 -13.09 18.08
CA ILE A 72 -4.23 -11.89 18.41
C ILE A 72 -2.90 -11.86 17.65
N GLU A 73 -2.26 -13.03 17.47
CA GLU A 73 -1.04 -13.14 16.69
C GLU A 73 -1.29 -12.86 15.20
N ASP A 74 -2.37 -13.36 14.63
CA ASP A 74 -2.78 -13.08 13.26
C ASP A 74 -3.03 -11.59 13.03
N ASP A 75 -3.80 -10.94 13.92
CA ASP A 75 -4.00 -9.49 13.87
C ASP A 75 -2.68 -8.72 14.00
N TRP A 76 -1.78 -9.17 14.88
CA TRP A 76 -0.48 -8.56 15.06
C TRP A 76 0.40 -8.70 13.81
N MET A 77 0.38 -9.86 13.15
CA MET A 77 1.12 -10.11 11.92
C MET A 77 0.62 -9.22 10.78
N GLU A 78 -0.70 -9.10 10.61
CA GLU A 78 -1.30 -8.22 9.60
C GLU A 78 -0.94 -6.76 9.87
N TRP A 79 -1.08 -6.31 11.13
CA TRP A 79 -0.77 -4.93 11.52
C TRP A 79 0.71 -4.60 11.32
N LYS A 80 1.61 -5.49 11.75
CA LYS A 80 3.06 -5.34 11.53
C LYS A 80 3.40 -5.29 10.05
N GLY A 81 2.80 -6.17 9.25
CA GLY A 81 2.95 -6.18 7.80
C GLY A 81 2.59 -4.84 7.18
N ALA A 82 1.43 -4.29 7.53
CA ALA A 82 1.01 -2.97 7.04
C ALA A 82 1.98 -1.84 7.45
N ILE A 83 2.50 -1.85 8.68
CA ILE A 83 3.48 -0.85 9.14
C ILE A 83 4.78 -0.92 8.33
N GLU A 84 5.31 -2.11 8.07
CA GLU A 84 6.55 -2.26 7.32
C GLU A 84 6.35 -1.91 5.84
N MET A 85 5.23 -2.32 5.23
CA MET A 85 4.92 -2.00 3.83
C MET A 85 4.61 -0.52 3.61
N ARG A 86 4.09 0.20 4.62
CA ARG A 86 3.91 1.66 4.57
C ARG A 86 5.23 2.43 4.55
N LYS A 87 6.28 1.89 5.19
CA LYS A 87 7.61 2.53 5.28
C LYS A 87 8.45 2.34 4.02
N GLY A 88 8.24 1.24 3.30
CA GLY A 88 8.90 0.94 2.02
C GLY A 88 8.40 1.83 0.89
#